data_AF-A0AAU1Q021-F1
#
_entry.id   AF-A0AAU1Q021-F1
#
_cell.length_a   1.000
_cell.length_b   1.000
_cell.length_c   1.000
_cell.angle_alpha   90.00
_cell.angle_beta   90.00
_cell.angle_gamma   90.00
#
_symmetry.space_group_name_H-M   'P 1'
#
loop_
_entity.id
_entity.type
_entity.pdbx_description
1 polymer ?
#
loop_
_entity_poly.entity_id
_entity_poly.type
_entity_poly.pdbx_seq_one_letter_code
_entity_poly.pdbx_strand_id
1 'polypeptide(L)'
;MANLPGRKRGRVLSRLTVAAIAAALVGTSAGSAVADTSAPAPKSADIAASAVEPSNAPAAAQAGTAPVFLLWGVDKNTNAYVYGPNGSGGFATRSFIDGGWDAIRLAAAIDLNADGQSDGAWTWDNAGYVAFGNDTGSKLVGKGWNIYNLVLTPSNLGGTSSDDVLARDKSGVLWLYKGTSTGTLSTRVKAGSGWNIYTHITGKGDLSGDGRADILAKDASGVLWLYKGTGNAAAPFSARTKVGSGWNTYNKIIANGDLNLDGRADVVARDAAGALWLYKGTGNAAAPFSARTKVGSGFNIYNKLF
;
A
#
# COMPACT_ATOMS: atom_id res chain seq x y z
N MET A 1 42.02 21.72 47.21
CA MET A 1 42.54 21.12 45.96
C MET A 1 41.36 20.67 45.13
N ALA A 2 41.41 20.95 43.83
CA ALA A 2 40.31 20.94 42.87
C ALA A 2 39.71 19.55 42.55
N ASN A 3 38.41 19.52 42.21
CA ASN A 3 37.88 19.16 40.87
C ASN A 3 36.39 18.72 40.93
N LEU A 4 35.51 19.46 40.23
CA LEU A 4 34.31 18.93 39.55
C LEU A 4 34.77 18.28 38.21
N PRO A 5 33.97 17.54 37.39
CA PRO A 5 32.58 17.07 37.49
C PRO A 5 32.40 15.57 37.09
N GLY A 6 31.18 15.02 37.07
CA GLY A 6 30.96 13.65 36.58
C GLY A 6 29.52 13.23 36.31
N ARG A 7 28.90 13.76 35.25
CA ARG A 7 27.65 13.24 34.65
C ARG A 7 27.89 11.81 34.13
N LYS A 8 27.10 10.82 34.57
CA LYS A 8 26.95 9.56 33.83
C LYS A 8 25.47 9.34 33.48
N ARG A 9 25.10 9.77 32.27
CA ARG A 9 23.98 9.21 31.51
C ARG A 9 24.43 7.85 31.01
N GLY A 10 23.85 6.77 31.50
CA GLY A 10 23.96 5.44 30.91
C GLY A 10 22.67 5.11 30.18
N ARG A 11 22.60 5.38 28.87
CA ARG A 11 21.62 4.73 28.00
C ARG A 11 22.03 3.27 27.89
N VAL A 12 21.19 2.36 28.38
CA VAL A 12 21.36 0.93 28.14
C VAL A 12 21.07 0.69 26.66
N LEU A 13 22.11 0.30 25.92
CA LEU A 13 22.02 -0.20 24.55
C LEU A 13 21.43 -1.62 24.62
N SER A 14 20.18 -1.79 24.23
CA SER A 14 19.62 -3.12 23.96
C SER A 14 20.20 -3.64 22.65
N ARG A 15 21.04 -4.67 22.77
CA ARG A 15 21.48 -5.52 21.66
C ARG A 15 20.28 -6.37 21.25
N LEU A 16 19.86 -6.29 19.98
CA LEU A 16 18.92 -7.26 19.39
C LEU A 16 19.68 -8.23 18.49
N THR A 17 19.57 -9.49 18.84
CA THR A 17 20.15 -10.65 18.19
C THR A 17 19.40 -10.94 16.89
N VAL A 18 20.12 -11.09 15.77
CA VAL A 18 19.56 -11.56 14.50
C VAL A 18 19.44 -13.08 14.56
N ALA A 19 18.23 -13.62 14.49
CA ALA A 19 17.99 -15.04 14.26
C ALA A 19 17.74 -15.26 12.76
N ALA A 20 18.62 -16.03 12.11
CA ALA A 20 18.38 -16.55 10.77
C ALA A 20 17.47 -17.77 10.87
N ILE A 21 16.29 -17.74 10.26
CA ILE A 21 15.44 -18.93 10.09
C ILE A 21 15.73 -19.50 8.71
N ALA A 22 16.36 -20.68 8.68
CA ALA A 22 16.42 -21.55 7.52
C ALA A 22 15.17 -22.45 7.52
N ALA A 23 14.35 -22.40 6.47
CA ALA A 23 13.27 -23.38 6.28
C ALA A 23 13.83 -24.61 5.54
N ALA A 24 13.87 -25.75 6.23
CA ALA A 24 14.23 -27.05 5.67
C ALA A 24 12.99 -27.71 5.04
N LEU A 25 13.13 -28.15 3.78
CA LEU A 25 12.11 -28.93 3.06
C LEU A 25 12.33 -30.42 3.36
N VAL A 26 11.40 -31.06 4.06
CA VAL A 26 11.35 -32.53 4.20
C VAL A 26 10.34 -33.07 3.20
N GLY A 27 10.79 -33.96 2.31
CA GLY A 27 9.93 -34.75 1.45
C GLY A 27 9.97 -36.22 1.84
N THR A 28 8.82 -36.90 1.79
CA THR A 28 8.69 -38.32 1.39
C THR A 28 7.26 -38.66 0.95
N SER A 29 7.14 -38.95 -0.35
CA SER A 29 6.41 -40.03 -1.05
C SER A 29 4.93 -40.41 -0.81
N ALA A 30 4.21 -40.41 -1.96
CA ALA A 30 3.34 -41.45 -2.54
C ALA A 30 1.84 -41.49 -2.21
N GLY A 31 1.03 -41.41 -3.28
CA GLY A 31 -0.40 -41.72 -3.31
C GLY A 31 -1.11 -41.05 -4.49
N SER A 32 -1.11 -41.72 -5.65
CA SER A 32 -1.73 -41.22 -6.90
C SER A 32 -3.25 -41.04 -6.75
N ALA A 33 -3.72 -39.83 -7.00
CA ALA A 33 -5.06 -39.54 -7.51
C ALA A 33 -4.89 -38.48 -8.61
N VAL A 34 -5.55 -38.66 -9.74
CA VAL A 34 -5.54 -37.73 -10.87
C VAL A 34 -6.25 -36.45 -10.42
N ALA A 35 -5.49 -35.51 -9.85
CA ALA A 35 -5.96 -34.18 -9.56
C ALA A 35 -5.92 -33.36 -10.86
N ASP A 36 -7.07 -32.77 -11.20
CA ASP A 36 -7.12 -31.50 -11.93
C ASP A 36 -5.97 -30.65 -11.42
N THR A 37 -4.99 -30.34 -12.30
CA THR A 37 -3.70 -29.78 -11.90
C THR A 37 -3.95 -28.63 -10.95
N SER A 38 -3.63 -28.82 -9.66
CA SER A 38 -3.83 -27.80 -8.65
C SER A 38 -3.12 -26.55 -9.15
N ALA A 39 -3.87 -25.45 -9.25
CA ALA A 39 -3.27 -24.17 -9.61
C ALA A 39 -2.03 -23.97 -8.72
N PRO A 40 -0.88 -23.57 -9.28
CA PRO A 40 0.30 -23.27 -8.46
C PRO A 40 -0.11 -22.31 -7.35
N ALA A 41 0.37 -22.56 -6.13
CA ALA A 41 0.03 -21.73 -4.98
C ALA A 41 0.27 -20.26 -5.34
N PRO A 42 -0.74 -19.37 -5.19
CA PRO A 42 -0.54 -17.96 -5.48
C PRO A 42 0.63 -17.50 -4.63
N LYS A 43 1.62 -16.82 -5.24
CA LYS A 43 2.68 -16.18 -4.45
C LYS A 43 2.01 -15.17 -3.53
N SER A 44 1.87 -15.51 -2.25
CA SER A 44 1.60 -14.53 -1.23
C SER A 44 2.84 -13.66 -1.14
N ALA A 45 2.63 -12.35 -1.03
CA ALA A 45 3.61 -11.56 -0.34
C ALA A 45 3.58 -12.13 1.09
N ASP A 46 4.58 -12.95 1.45
CA ASP A 46 4.83 -13.26 2.85
C ASP A 46 5.28 -11.95 3.48
N ILE A 47 4.31 -11.07 3.74
CA ILE A 47 4.48 -9.85 4.50
C ILE A 47 4.48 -10.31 5.95
N ALA A 48 5.48 -11.12 6.30
CA ALA A 48 5.86 -11.21 7.69
C ALA A 48 6.15 -9.78 8.15
N ALA A 49 5.74 -9.43 9.36
CA ALA A 49 6.09 -8.20 10.09
C ALA A 49 7.63 -8.03 10.32
N SER A 50 8.46 -8.58 9.44
CA SER A 50 9.92 -8.66 9.51
C SER A 50 10.65 -7.62 8.64
N ALA A 51 9.93 -6.74 7.93
CA ALA A 51 10.53 -5.47 7.57
C ALA A 51 10.61 -4.63 8.85
N VAL A 52 11.82 -4.38 9.34
CA VAL A 52 12.06 -3.53 10.50
C VAL A 52 11.40 -2.17 10.28
N GLU A 53 10.20 -2.00 10.83
CA GLU A 53 9.65 -0.67 11.09
C GLU A 53 10.66 0.05 12.00
N PRO A 54 10.96 1.34 11.76
CA PRO A 54 11.96 2.06 12.54
C PRO A 54 11.69 1.89 14.03
N SER A 55 12.72 1.59 14.83
CA SER A 55 12.65 1.42 16.29
C SER A 55 12.17 2.66 17.07
N ASN A 56 11.76 3.72 16.35
CA ASN A 56 11.28 4.99 16.84
C ASN A 56 9.83 5.27 16.41
N ALA A 57 9.10 4.30 15.83
CA ALA A 57 7.67 4.43 15.64
C ALA A 57 7.01 4.60 17.03
N PRO A 58 6.29 5.72 17.28
CA PRO A 58 5.62 5.92 18.56
C PRO A 58 4.54 4.85 18.77
N ALA A 59 4.34 4.46 20.03
CA ALA A 59 3.31 3.50 20.41
C ALA A 59 1.90 4.03 20.09
N ALA A 60 1.10 3.19 19.42
CA ALA A 60 -0.35 3.26 19.20
C ALA A 60 -0.93 4.59 18.66
N ALA A 61 -1.36 4.54 17.40
CA ALA A 61 -2.28 5.52 16.82
C ALA A 61 -3.62 5.51 17.56
N GLN A 62 -4.01 6.65 18.15
CA GLN A 62 -5.41 6.93 18.47
C GLN A 62 -6.19 7.11 17.17
N ALA A 63 -7.43 6.61 17.12
CA ALA A 63 -8.33 6.72 15.98
C ALA A 63 -8.33 8.14 15.36
N GLY A 64 -7.82 8.26 14.13
CA GLY A 64 -7.71 9.51 13.38
C GLY A 64 -6.42 9.74 12.60
N THR A 65 -5.41 8.86 12.69
CA THR A 65 -4.15 8.99 11.95
C THR A 65 -4.09 8.08 10.73
N ALA A 66 -3.49 8.55 9.64
CA ALA A 66 -3.23 7.74 8.45
C ALA A 66 -2.29 6.56 8.74
N PRO A 67 -2.45 5.41 8.05
CA PRO A 67 -1.62 4.24 8.27
C PRO A 67 -0.18 4.50 7.84
N VAL A 68 0.78 3.81 8.44
CA VAL A 68 2.22 3.92 8.08
C VAL A 68 2.62 2.65 7.34
N PHE A 69 2.69 2.70 6.01
CA PHE A 69 3.04 1.53 5.20
C PHE A 69 4.35 1.66 4.45
N LEU A 70 4.98 0.50 4.21
CA LEU A 70 6.17 0.35 3.41
C LEU A 70 5.88 0.67 1.94
N LEU A 71 6.83 1.31 1.26
CA LEU A 71 6.83 1.37 -0.20
C LEU A 71 7.48 0.11 -0.75
N TRP A 72 6.76 -0.61 -1.62
CA TRP A 72 7.27 -1.79 -2.29
C TRP A 72 7.75 -1.45 -3.70
N GLY A 73 8.81 -2.14 -4.12
CA GLY A 73 9.34 -2.04 -5.47
C GLY A 73 9.72 -3.40 -6.04
N VAL A 74 9.21 -3.73 -7.24
CA VAL A 74 9.66 -4.90 -8.00
C VAL A 74 10.51 -4.43 -9.17
N ASP A 75 11.79 -4.82 -9.16
CA ASP A 75 12.75 -4.40 -10.18
C ASP A 75 12.53 -5.12 -11.51
N LYS A 76 13.29 -4.72 -12.53
CA LYS A 76 13.25 -5.33 -13.87
C LYS A 76 13.70 -6.79 -13.91
N ASN A 77 14.43 -7.24 -12.90
CA ASN A 77 14.87 -8.62 -12.72
C ASN A 77 13.89 -9.41 -11.85
N THR A 78 12.69 -8.86 -11.59
CA THR A 78 11.62 -9.49 -10.81
C THR A 78 11.92 -9.62 -9.31
N ASN A 79 12.91 -8.91 -8.80
CA ASN A 79 13.24 -8.90 -7.38
C ASN A 79 12.37 -7.89 -6.64
N ALA A 80 11.79 -8.30 -5.53
CA ALA A 80 11.05 -7.43 -4.63
C ALA A 80 11.95 -6.81 -3.57
N TYR A 81 11.69 -5.53 -3.31
CA TYR A 81 12.32 -4.76 -2.24
C TYR A 81 11.27 -3.95 -1.50
N VAL A 82 11.57 -3.64 -0.25
CA VAL A 82 10.76 -2.75 0.59
C VAL A 82 11.59 -1.56 1.06
N TYR A 83 10.90 -0.44 1.24
CA TYR A 83 11.42 0.80 1.78
C TYR A 83 10.56 1.22 2.98
N GLY A 84 11.13 1.18 4.18
CA GLY A 84 10.49 1.73 5.37
C GLY A 84 10.51 3.26 5.37
N PRO A 85 9.48 3.93 5.89
CA PRO A 85 9.53 5.37 6.15
C PRO A 85 10.69 5.71 7.09
N ASN A 86 11.38 6.83 6.86
CA ASN A 86 12.45 7.28 7.74
C ASN A 86 11.98 8.24 8.84
N GLY A 87 10.68 8.52 8.92
CA GLY A 87 10.07 9.44 9.90
C GLY A 87 10.37 10.92 9.67
N SER A 88 10.97 11.28 8.54
CA SER A 88 11.27 12.68 8.17
C SER A 88 10.72 13.03 6.78
N GLY A 89 9.76 12.25 6.28
CA GLY A 89 9.18 12.42 4.95
C GLY A 89 10.11 11.90 3.86
N GLY A 90 10.59 10.67 4.00
CA GLY A 90 11.41 9.96 3.03
C GLY A 90 11.53 8.48 3.40
N PHE A 91 12.47 7.79 2.76
CA PHE A 91 12.63 6.34 2.92
C PHE A 91 13.98 5.98 3.51
N ALA A 92 14.01 4.88 4.28
CA ALA A 92 15.22 4.20 4.68
C ALA A 92 15.87 3.49 3.47
N THR A 93 17.03 2.86 3.72
CA THR A 93 17.67 2.01 2.70
C THR A 93 16.75 0.83 2.38
N ARG A 94 16.70 0.45 1.11
CA ARG A 94 15.87 -0.69 0.68
C ARG A 94 16.36 -2.01 1.29
N SER A 95 15.41 -2.88 1.61
CA SER A 95 15.68 -4.28 1.97
C SER A 95 15.22 -5.19 0.84
N PHE A 96 16.05 -6.17 0.45
CA PHE A 96 15.65 -7.23 -0.48
C PHE A 96 14.70 -8.20 0.23
N ILE A 97 13.64 -8.62 -0.46
CA ILE A 97 12.68 -9.61 0.03
C ILE A 97 12.97 -10.97 -0.63
N ASP A 98 12.66 -11.10 -1.93
CA ASP A 98 12.91 -12.32 -2.73
C ASP A 98 12.77 -12.03 -4.24
N GLY A 99 13.09 -13.00 -5.10
CA GLY A 99 12.93 -12.97 -6.55
C GLY A 99 11.62 -13.55 -7.11
N GLY A 100 11.39 -13.39 -8.42
CA GLY A 100 10.28 -14.01 -9.14
C GLY A 100 8.91 -13.36 -8.90
N TRP A 101 8.86 -12.04 -8.72
CA TRP A 101 7.63 -11.27 -8.51
C TRP A 101 6.97 -10.80 -9.82
N ASP A 102 7.31 -11.40 -10.96
CA ASP A 102 6.69 -11.13 -12.25
C ASP A 102 5.22 -11.56 -12.30
N ALA A 103 4.88 -12.65 -11.63
CA ALA A 103 3.52 -13.19 -11.54
C ALA A 103 2.53 -12.23 -10.86
N ILE A 104 2.98 -11.39 -9.92
CA ILE A 104 2.13 -10.49 -9.15
C ILE A 104 1.92 -9.17 -9.88
N ARG A 105 0.67 -8.75 -10.11
CA ARG A 105 0.32 -7.45 -10.68
C ARG A 105 0.31 -6.35 -9.63
N LEU A 106 -0.22 -6.67 -8.46
CA LEU A 106 -0.35 -5.79 -7.31
C LEU A 106 -0.20 -6.62 -6.03
N ALA A 107 0.52 -6.07 -5.05
CA ALA A 107 0.30 -6.42 -3.65
C ALA A 107 -0.09 -5.13 -2.92
N ALA A 108 -1.03 -5.21 -2.01
CA ALA A 108 -1.52 -4.04 -1.30
C ALA A 108 -1.66 -4.38 0.18
N ALA A 109 -0.83 -3.73 1.01
CA ALA A 109 -0.92 -3.79 2.45
C ALA A 109 -2.32 -3.33 2.91
N ILE A 110 -2.88 -4.04 3.88
CA ILE A 110 -4.19 -3.75 4.46
C ILE A 110 -4.09 -3.67 5.97
N ASP A 111 -4.94 -2.84 6.54
CA ASP A 111 -5.25 -2.76 7.97
C ASP A 111 -6.67 -3.32 8.16
N LEU A 112 -6.78 -4.46 8.85
CA LEU A 112 -8.06 -5.16 9.08
C LEU A 112 -8.74 -4.68 10.35
N ASN A 113 -7.95 -4.24 11.33
CA ASN A 113 -8.37 -3.94 12.69
C ASN A 113 -8.43 -2.42 13.01
N ALA A 114 -7.98 -1.58 12.08
CA ALA A 114 -7.92 -0.12 12.15
C ALA A 114 -6.98 0.43 13.23
N ASP A 115 -5.87 -0.26 13.54
CA ASP A 115 -4.83 0.20 14.46
C ASP A 115 -3.73 1.03 13.78
N GLY A 116 -3.83 1.25 12.47
CA GLY A 116 -2.87 2.00 11.66
C GLY A 116 -1.67 1.18 11.20
N GLN A 117 -1.62 -0.12 11.53
CA GLN A 117 -0.58 -1.06 11.12
C GLN A 117 -1.13 -2.04 10.08
N SER A 118 -0.23 -2.66 9.32
CA SER A 118 -0.64 -3.65 8.34
C SER A 118 -0.84 -5.02 9.01
N ASP A 119 -2.00 -5.63 8.76
CA ASP A 119 -2.35 -6.99 9.20
C ASP A 119 -2.07 -8.05 8.11
N GLY A 120 -1.50 -7.64 6.98
CA GLY A 120 -1.23 -8.48 5.81
C GLY A 120 -1.46 -7.75 4.50
N ALA A 121 -1.57 -8.50 3.41
CA ALA A 121 -1.85 -7.92 2.10
C ALA A 121 -2.78 -8.77 1.24
N TRP A 122 -3.51 -8.08 0.37
CA TRP A 122 -4.08 -8.69 -0.81
C TRP A 122 -3.09 -8.67 -1.97
N THR A 123 -2.98 -9.80 -2.66
CA THR A 123 -2.25 -9.90 -3.92
C THR A 123 -3.20 -10.17 -5.06
N TRP A 124 -2.93 -9.58 -6.23
CA TRP A 124 -3.59 -9.90 -7.50
C TRP A 124 -2.53 -10.33 -8.51
N ASP A 125 -2.69 -11.51 -9.10
CA ASP A 125 -1.70 -12.07 -10.01
C ASP A 125 -2.12 -12.02 -11.50
N ASN A 126 -1.20 -12.42 -12.38
CA ASN A 126 -1.41 -12.46 -13.83
C ASN A 126 -2.45 -13.49 -14.28
N ALA A 127 -2.67 -14.56 -13.50
CA ALA A 127 -3.69 -15.57 -13.78
C ALA A 127 -5.09 -15.11 -13.33
N GLY A 128 -5.19 -14.00 -12.60
CA GLY A 128 -6.45 -13.44 -12.13
C GLY A 128 -6.90 -14.03 -10.80
N TYR A 129 -5.98 -14.60 -10.01
CA TYR A 129 -6.24 -14.97 -8.63
C TYR A 129 -6.02 -13.76 -7.73
N VAL A 130 -6.87 -13.65 -6.71
CA VAL A 130 -6.67 -12.77 -5.57
C VAL A 130 -6.51 -13.62 -4.33
N ALA A 131 -5.46 -13.35 -3.58
CA ALA A 131 -5.17 -14.01 -2.32
C ALA A 131 -4.98 -12.99 -1.21
N PHE A 132 -5.24 -13.40 0.03
CA PHE A 132 -4.83 -12.69 1.24
C PHE A 132 -3.69 -13.47 1.88
N GLY A 133 -2.64 -12.78 2.31
CA GLY A 133 -1.53 -13.37 3.05
C GLY A 133 -1.13 -12.52 4.24
N ASN A 134 -0.71 -13.18 5.31
CA ASN A 134 -0.12 -12.59 6.51
C ASN A 134 0.90 -13.58 7.12
N ASP A 135 1.44 -13.24 8.30
CA ASP A 135 2.44 -14.02 9.03
C ASP A 135 1.99 -15.45 9.40
N THR A 136 0.68 -15.70 9.37
CA THR A 136 0.10 -17.01 9.73
C THR A 136 -0.19 -17.89 8.50
N GLY A 137 -0.06 -17.34 7.30
CA GLY A 137 -0.24 -18.06 6.04
C GLY A 137 -1.03 -17.27 5.01
N SER A 138 -1.40 -17.96 3.93
CA SER A 138 -2.14 -17.37 2.82
C SER A 138 -3.41 -18.15 2.50
N LYS A 139 -4.38 -17.44 1.92
CA LYS A 139 -5.63 -18.03 1.44
C LYS A 139 -6.09 -17.40 0.14
N LEU A 140 -6.71 -18.22 -0.69
CA LEU A 140 -7.37 -17.75 -1.90
C LEU A 140 -8.65 -16.98 -1.53
N VAL A 141 -8.78 -15.76 -2.04
CA VAL A 141 -9.94 -14.88 -1.85
C VAL A 141 -10.85 -14.88 -3.07
N GLY A 142 -10.28 -14.97 -4.27
CA GLY A 142 -11.07 -14.98 -5.50
C GLY A 142 -10.31 -15.45 -6.74
N LYS A 143 -11.07 -15.79 -7.79
CA LYS A 143 -10.58 -16.19 -9.11
C LYS A 143 -11.20 -15.30 -10.19
N GLY A 144 -10.62 -15.28 -11.40
CA GLY A 144 -11.21 -14.59 -12.55
C GLY A 144 -11.10 -13.07 -12.54
N TRP A 145 -10.20 -12.49 -11.75
CA TRP A 145 -10.04 -11.02 -11.62
C TRP A 145 -9.45 -10.34 -12.87
N ASN A 146 -9.09 -11.10 -13.91
CA ASN A 146 -8.64 -10.58 -15.20
C ASN A 146 -9.72 -9.86 -16.03
N ILE A 147 -10.94 -9.76 -15.49
CA ILE A 147 -11.97 -8.82 -15.97
C ILE A 147 -11.63 -7.36 -15.62
N TYR A 148 -10.74 -7.14 -14.65
CA TYR A 148 -10.28 -5.83 -14.21
C TYR A 148 -8.99 -5.40 -14.91
N ASN A 149 -8.83 -4.09 -15.10
CA ASN A 149 -7.60 -3.48 -15.60
C ASN A 149 -6.87 -2.62 -14.56
N LEU A 150 -7.47 -2.44 -13.39
CA LEU A 150 -6.90 -1.71 -12.26
C LEU A 150 -7.51 -2.27 -10.97
N VAL A 151 -6.68 -2.51 -9.97
CA VAL A 151 -7.07 -2.88 -8.61
C VAL A 151 -6.25 -2.01 -7.65
N LEU A 152 -6.84 -1.54 -6.55
CA LEU A 152 -6.15 -0.82 -5.46
C LEU A 152 -6.89 -1.00 -4.12
N THR A 153 -6.25 -0.62 -3.01
CA THR A 153 -6.87 -0.57 -1.68
C THR A 153 -6.87 0.87 -1.13
N PRO A 154 -7.99 1.59 -1.15
CA PRO A 154 -8.05 3.00 -0.72
C PRO A 154 -8.03 3.19 0.81
N SER A 155 -8.01 2.09 1.58
CA SER A 155 -8.54 1.99 2.94
C SER A 155 -10.06 1.85 2.98
N ASN A 156 -10.72 2.18 4.08
CA ASN A 156 -12.15 1.96 4.30
C ASN A 156 -13.01 3.07 3.65
N LEU A 157 -13.62 2.75 2.50
CA LEU A 157 -14.57 3.62 1.80
C LEU A 157 -16.02 3.23 2.04
N GLY A 158 -16.26 1.96 2.35
CA GLY A 158 -17.56 1.32 2.41
C GLY A 158 -18.18 1.32 3.81
N GLY A 159 -17.52 1.90 4.81
CA GLY A 159 -18.00 2.03 6.19
C GLY A 159 -17.86 0.76 7.02
N THR A 160 -16.85 -0.08 6.76
CA THR A 160 -16.42 -1.21 7.61
C THR A 160 -15.36 -0.76 8.63
N SER A 161 -14.73 -1.69 9.36
CA SER A 161 -13.46 -1.43 10.06
C SER A 161 -12.25 -1.73 9.18
N SER A 162 -12.36 -2.73 8.29
CA SER A 162 -11.28 -3.16 7.41
C SER A 162 -11.17 -2.31 6.14
N ASP A 163 -9.97 -2.26 5.58
CA ASP A 163 -9.71 -1.70 4.25
C ASP A 163 -10.56 -2.36 3.15
N ASP A 164 -10.90 -1.59 2.10
CA ASP A 164 -11.65 -2.07 0.94
C ASP A 164 -10.77 -2.30 -0.29
N VAL A 165 -11.36 -2.91 -1.33
CA VAL A 165 -10.77 -2.96 -2.67
C VAL A 165 -11.61 -2.17 -3.65
N LEU A 166 -10.95 -1.35 -4.46
CA LEU A 166 -11.51 -0.81 -5.68
C LEU A 166 -10.95 -1.54 -6.88
N ALA A 167 -11.82 -1.92 -7.81
CA ALA A 167 -11.44 -2.57 -9.06
C ALA A 167 -12.15 -1.92 -10.25
N ARG A 168 -11.40 -1.47 -11.24
CA ARG A 168 -11.94 -0.92 -12.48
C ARG A 168 -11.96 -1.99 -13.56
N ASP A 169 -13.13 -2.23 -14.14
CA ASP A 169 -13.25 -3.15 -15.26
C ASP A 169 -12.82 -2.52 -16.59
N LYS A 170 -12.69 -3.37 -17.62
CA LYS A 170 -12.26 -2.94 -18.96
C LYS A 170 -13.23 -1.99 -19.65
N SER A 171 -14.48 -1.89 -19.20
CA SER A 171 -15.48 -0.94 -19.71
C SER A 171 -15.43 0.41 -18.98
N GLY A 172 -14.60 0.54 -17.94
CA GLY A 172 -14.48 1.76 -17.15
C GLY A 172 -15.50 1.87 -16.03
N VAL A 173 -16.15 0.78 -15.62
CA VAL A 173 -16.95 0.76 -14.39
C VAL A 173 -16.01 0.49 -13.21
N LEU A 174 -16.12 1.32 -12.17
CA LEU A 174 -15.44 1.13 -10.91
C LEU A 174 -16.36 0.34 -9.96
N TRP A 175 -15.79 -0.70 -9.37
CA TRP A 175 -16.45 -1.58 -8.42
C TRP A 175 -15.76 -1.46 -7.06
N LEU A 176 -16.54 -1.46 -5.99
CA LEU A 176 -16.06 -1.50 -4.62
C LEU A 176 -16.37 -2.88 -4.02
N TYR A 177 -15.37 -3.49 -3.40
CA TYR A 177 -15.47 -4.71 -2.63
C TYR A 177 -15.17 -4.38 -1.18
N LYS A 178 -16.15 -4.58 -0.30
CA LYS A 178 -15.93 -4.36 1.13
C LYS A 178 -15.01 -5.42 1.70
N GLY A 179 -13.97 -5.01 2.43
CA GLY A 179 -13.14 -5.92 3.19
C GLY A 179 -13.87 -6.54 4.38
N THR A 180 -13.40 -7.70 4.83
CA THR A 180 -13.81 -8.30 6.10
C THR A 180 -12.62 -8.41 7.03
N SER A 181 -12.86 -8.48 8.34
CA SER A 181 -11.83 -8.68 9.36
C SER A 181 -11.03 -9.98 9.22
N THR A 182 -11.42 -10.87 8.31
CA THR A 182 -10.68 -12.10 8.02
C THR A 182 -9.82 -11.98 6.76
N GLY A 183 -9.76 -10.82 6.10
CA GLY A 183 -9.05 -10.66 4.82
C GLY A 183 -9.79 -11.27 3.62
N THR A 184 -11.10 -11.49 3.71
CA THR A 184 -11.94 -11.83 2.55
C THR A 184 -12.65 -10.58 2.01
N LEU A 185 -13.29 -10.70 0.84
CA LEU A 185 -14.02 -9.63 0.19
C LEU A 185 -15.50 -9.97 0.05
N SER A 186 -16.35 -8.98 0.30
CA SER A 186 -17.79 -9.07 0.10
C SER A 186 -18.16 -8.99 -1.38
N THR A 187 -19.43 -9.25 -1.71
CA THR A 187 -19.94 -9.02 -3.07
C THR A 187 -19.71 -7.57 -3.50
N ARG A 188 -19.24 -7.38 -4.73
CA ARG A 188 -18.96 -6.05 -5.28
C ARG A 188 -20.23 -5.20 -5.40
N VAL A 189 -20.08 -3.92 -5.15
CA VAL A 189 -21.08 -2.88 -5.45
C VAL A 189 -20.52 -1.93 -6.50
N LYS A 190 -21.41 -1.38 -7.35
CA LYS A 190 -21.00 -0.45 -8.39
C LYS A 190 -20.72 0.92 -7.76
N ALA A 191 -19.47 1.38 -7.84
CA ALA A 191 -19.07 2.70 -7.37
C ALA A 191 -19.32 3.80 -8.41
N GLY A 192 -19.30 3.45 -9.71
CA GLY A 192 -19.67 4.38 -10.78
C GLY A 192 -19.20 3.93 -12.17
N SER A 193 -19.67 4.60 -13.21
CA SER A 193 -19.24 4.39 -14.61
C SER A 193 -18.34 5.53 -15.09
N GLY A 194 -17.63 5.34 -16.21
CA GLY A 194 -16.85 6.40 -16.86
C GLY A 194 -15.46 6.64 -16.24
N TRP A 195 -14.96 5.72 -15.43
CA TRP A 195 -13.64 5.84 -14.78
C TRP A 195 -12.47 5.56 -15.73
N ASN A 196 -12.73 5.22 -16.99
CA ASN A 196 -11.72 5.07 -18.04
C ASN A 196 -11.07 6.41 -18.45
N ILE A 197 -11.65 7.56 -18.06
CA ILE A 197 -11.01 8.86 -18.26
C ILE A 197 -9.72 9.03 -17.43
N TYR A 198 -9.55 8.21 -16.40
CA TYR A 198 -8.41 8.28 -15.49
C TYR A 198 -7.29 7.32 -15.90
N THR A 199 -6.07 7.84 -15.98
CA THR A 199 -4.88 7.04 -16.27
C THR A 199 -4.27 6.43 -15.00
N HIS A 200 -4.50 7.07 -13.85
CA HIS A 200 -4.05 6.60 -12.54
C HIS A 200 -5.16 6.78 -11.53
N ILE A 201 -5.33 5.81 -10.64
CA ILE A 201 -6.19 5.87 -9.47
C ILE A 201 -5.39 5.30 -8.31
N THR A 202 -5.30 6.03 -7.21
CA THR A 202 -4.61 5.61 -5.99
C THR A 202 -5.34 6.18 -4.78
N GLY A 203 -5.18 5.59 -3.60
CA GLY A 203 -5.77 6.09 -2.37
C GLY A 203 -5.23 5.28 -1.20
N LYS A 204 -5.04 5.93 -0.06
CA LYS A 204 -4.67 5.29 1.20
C LYS A 204 -4.82 6.29 2.34
N GLY A 205 -5.96 6.25 3.03
CA GLY A 205 -6.25 7.14 4.15
C GLY A 205 -6.94 8.46 3.76
N ASP A 206 -7.03 9.37 4.72
CA ASP A 206 -7.75 10.64 4.63
C ASP A 206 -6.82 11.79 4.18
N LEU A 207 -7.05 12.30 2.98
CA LEU A 207 -6.33 13.44 2.42
C LEU A 207 -7.06 14.77 2.68
N SER A 208 -8.35 14.69 2.98
CA SER A 208 -9.24 15.82 3.08
C SER A 208 -9.43 16.34 4.51
N GLY A 209 -9.07 15.54 5.51
CA GLY A 209 -9.20 15.82 6.94
C GLY A 209 -10.60 15.58 7.50
N ASP A 210 -11.46 14.82 6.82
CA ASP A 210 -12.83 14.55 7.27
C ASP A 210 -13.03 13.21 8.00
N GLY A 211 -11.94 12.49 8.25
CA GLY A 211 -11.91 11.20 8.93
C GLY A 211 -12.31 10.02 8.05
N ARG A 212 -12.40 10.19 6.73
CA ARG A 212 -12.76 9.12 5.78
C ARG A 212 -11.66 8.90 4.76
N ALA A 213 -11.57 7.67 4.27
CA ALA A 213 -10.61 7.35 3.21
C ALA A 213 -10.94 8.11 1.93
N ASP A 214 -9.92 8.62 1.26
CA ASP A 214 -10.04 9.35 0.01
C ASP A 214 -9.28 8.65 -1.13
N ILE A 215 -9.61 9.00 -2.37
CA ILE A 215 -8.80 8.61 -3.53
C ILE A 215 -8.41 9.80 -4.38
N LEU A 216 -7.31 9.62 -5.11
CA LEU A 216 -6.83 10.49 -6.15
C LEU A 216 -6.98 9.82 -7.50
N ALA A 217 -7.41 10.59 -8.49
CA ALA A 217 -7.55 10.13 -9.85
C ALA A 217 -6.93 11.14 -10.82
N LYS A 218 -5.95 10.70 -11.63
CA LYS A 218 -5.30 11.54 -12.63
C LYS A 218 -5.94 11.29 -13.99
N ASP A 219 -6.50 12.33 -14.61
CA ASP A 219 -7.06 12.20 -15.97
C ASP A 219 -5.98 12.21 -17.05
N ALA A 220 -6.37 11.93 -18.30
CA ALA A 220 -5.44 11.91 -19.43
C ALA A 220 -4.77 13.26 -19.71
N SER A 221 -5.44 14.38 -19.37
CA SER A 221 -4.88 15.74 -19.52
C SER A 221 -3.84 16.07 -18.45
N GLY A 222 -3.66 15.20 -17.45
CA GLY A 222 -2.70 15.39 -16.36
C GLY A 222 -3.25 16.27 -15.24
N VAL A 223 -4.58 16.42 -15.14
CA VAL A 223 -5.21 17.00 -13.96
C VAL A 223 -5.40 15.89 -12.92
N LEU A 224 -4.96 16.17 -11.70
CA LEU A 224 -5.23 15.32 -10.53
C LEU A 224 -6.50 15.82 -9.83
N TRP A 225 -7.37 14.86 -9.52
CA TRP A 225 -8.63 15.07 -8.84
C TRP A 225 -8.63 14.33 -7.51
N LEU A 226 -9.14 14.97 -6.46
CA LEU A 226 -9.45 14.36 -5.17
C LEU A 226 -10.92 13.94 -5.17
N TYR A 227 -11.18 12.71 -4.76
CA TYR A 227 -12.50 12.16 -4.52
C TYR A 227 -12.64 11.85 -3.04
N LYS A 228 -13.43 12.67 -2.35
CA LYS A 228 -13.66 12.49 -0.92
C LYS A 228 -14.53 11.27 -0.66
N GLY A 229 -14.12 10.39 0.25
CA GLY A 229 -14.91 9.25 0.67
C GLY A 229 -16.19 9.66 1.38
N THR A 230 -17.27 8.90 1.20
CA THR A 230 -18.52 9.12 1.93
C THR A 230 -18.75 8.10 3.03
N GLY A 231 -17.93 7.05 3.15
CA GLY A 231 -18.18 5.91 4.05
C GLY A 231 -19.41 5.08 3.67
N ASN A 232 -20.06 5.36 2.53
CA ASN A 232 -21.23 4.63 2.05
C ASN A 232 -20.89 3.88 0.76
N ALA A 233 -20.81 2.56 0.84
CA ALA A 233 -20.47 1.69 -0.29
C ALA A 233 -21.36 1.90 -1.54
N ALA A 234 -22.63 2.29 -1.37
CA ALA A 234 -23.55 2.55 -2.49
C ALA A 234 -23.33 3.90 -3.18
N ALA A 235 -22.66 4.84 -2.50
CA ALA A 235 -22.34 6.16 -3.03
C ALA A 235 -20.97 6.60 -2.50
N PRO A 236 -19.87 5.89 -2.85
CA PRO A 236 -18.62 5.93 -2.09
C PRO A 236 -17.87 7.26 -2.17
N PHE A 237 -18.21 8.14 -3.12
CA PHE A 237 -17.51 9.40 -3.31
C PHE A 237 -18.46 10.61 -3.39
N SER A 238 -18.00 11.72 -2.82
CA SER A 238 -18.56 13.05 -3.08
C SER A 238 -18.15 13.56 -4.47
N ALA A 239 -18.63 14.74 -4.84
CA ALA A 239 -18.15 15.45 -6.03
C ALA A 239 -16.63 15.67 -5.96
N ARG A 240 -15.95 15.45 -7.08
CA ARG A 240 -14.48 15.58 -7.16
C ARG A 240 -14.02 17.04 -7.02
N THR A 241 -12.88 17.23 -6.36
CA THR A 241 -12.20 18.53 -6.25
C THR A 241 -10.93 18.50 -7.09
N LYS A 242 -10.64 19.59 -7.81
CA LYS A 242 -9.40 19.70 -8.59
C LYS A 242 -8.22 19.94 -7.64
N VAL A 243 -7.23 19.05 -7.64
CA VAL A 243 -5.98 19.25 -6.89
C VAL A 243 -5.03 20.14 -7.69
N GLY A 244 -4.89 19.88 -8.99
CA GLY A 244 -4.02 20.68 -9.85
C GLY A 244 -3.74 20.03 -11.21
N SER A 245 -3.12 20.80 -12.10
CA SER A 245 -2.68 20.34 -13.42
C SER A 245 -1.19 19.94 -13.41
N GLY A 246 -0.68 19.34 -14.50
CA GLY A 246 0.75 19.06 -14.67
C GLY A 246 1.22 17.70 -14.13
N TRP A 247 0.32 16.86 -13.63
CA TRP A 247 0.65 15.55 -13.06
C TRP A 247 1.08 14.50 -14.11
N ASN A 248 1.07 14.85 -15.39
CA ASN A 248 1.69 14.05 -16.45
C ASN A 248 3.22 14.05 -16.41
N THR A 249 3.84 14.88 -15.57
CA THR A 249 5.25 14.73 -15.23
C THR A 249 5.55 13.40 -14.52
N TYR A 250 4.55 12.70 -13.97
CA TYR A 250 4.70 11.45 -13.22
C TYR A 250 4.15 10.24 -13.97
N ASN A 251 4.91 9.14 -13.91
CA ASN A 251 4.54 7.84 -14.47
C ASN A 251 4.11 6.81 -13.40
N LYS A 252 4.18 7.19 -12.12
CA LYS A 252 3.60 6.49 -10.97
C LYS A 252 3.15 7.53 -9.94
N ILE A 253 2.01 7.26 -9.31
CA ILE A 253 1.47 8.01 -8.17
C ILE A 253 0.98 6.95 -7.20
N ILE A 254 1.51 6.97 -5.98
CA ILE A 254 1.29 5.96 -4.94
C ILE A 254 0.86 6.70 -3.68
N ALA A 255 -0.33 6.42 -3.19
CA ALA A 255 -0.75 6.77 -1.84
C ALA A 255 -0.32 5.63 -0.92
N ASN A 256 0.67 5.85 -0.08
CA ASN A 256 1.27 4.82 0.76
C ASN A 256 1.04 5.09 2.27
N GLY A 257 0.19 6.07 2.60
CA GLY A 257 -0.07 6.46 3.99
C GLY A 257 0.87 7.56 4.48
N ASP A 258 1.12 7.63 5.78
CA ASP A 258 1.88 8.68 6.47
C ASP A 258 3.40 8.40 6.45
N LEU A 259 4.18 9.22 5.73
CA LEU A 259 5.62 9.04 5.57
C LEU A 259 6.47 9.88 6.50
N ASN A 260 5.91 10.99 6.99
CA ASN A 260 6.59 11.90 7.91
C ASN A 260 6.11 11.78 9.35
N LEU A 261 5.22 10.82 9.63
CA LEU A 261 4.68 10.50 10.95
C LEU A 261 3.97 11.70 11.59
N ASP A 262 3.28 12.50 10.79
CA ASP A 262 2.50 13.67 11.25
C ASP A 262 1.00 13.38 11.44
N GLY A 263 0.60 12.13 11.19
CA GLY A 263 -0.76 11.63 11.27
C GLY A 263 -1.58 11.79 10.00
N ARG A 264 -1.04 12.39 8.93
CA ARG A 264 -1.79 12.67 7.69
C ARG A 264 -1.33 11.77 6.56
N ALA A 265 -2.26 11.47 5.64
CA ALA A 265 -1.94 10.66 4.48
C ALA A 265 -1.05 11.43 3.50
N ASP A 266 0.07 10.83 3.10
CA ASP A 266 1.00 11.36 2.11
C ASP A 266 0.88 10.64 0.76
N VAL A 267 1.46 11.27 -0.26
CA VAL A 267 1.57 10.70 -1.59
C VAL A 267 2.99 10.77 -2.10
N VAL A 268 3.42 9.69 -2.75
CA VAL A 268 4.68 9.63 -3.46
C VAL A 268 4.43 9.52 -4.96
N ALA A 269 5.15 10.32 -5.73
CA ALA A 269 5.10 10.29 -7.18
C ALA A 269 6.49 10.07 -7.76
N ARG A 270 6.56 9.22 -8.80
CA ARG A 270 7.80 8.96 -9.54
C ARG A 270 7.71 9.60 -10.92
N ASP A 271 8.75 10.36 -11.29
CA ASP A 271 8.89 10.84 -12.66
C ASP A 271 9.56 9.79 -13.58
N ALA A 272 9.61 10.09 -14.88
CA ALA A 272 10.19 9.19 -15.86
C ALA A 272 11.71 8.96 -15.69
N ALA A 273 12.42 9.95 -15.13
CA ALA A 273 13.86 9.85 -14.83
C ALA A 273 14.13 9.01 -13.56
N GLY A 274 13.08 8.66 -12.80
CA GLY A 274 13.19 7.89 -11.58
C GLY A 274 13.47 8.71 -10.34
N ALA A 275 13.29 10.04 -10.38
CA ALA A 275 13.22 10.80 -9.14
C ALA A 275 11.89 10.53 -8.45
N LEU A 276 11.97 10.44 -7.12
CA LEU A 276 10.85 10.19 -6.24
C LEU A 276 10.53 11.50 -5.50
N TRP A 277 9.27 11.89 -5.51
CA TRP A 277 8.78 13.15 -4.96
C TRP A 277 7.70 12.88 -3.93
N LEU A 278 7.88 13.40 -2.72
CA LEU A 278 6.90 13.38 -1.65
C LEU A 278 5.99 14.61 -1.77
N TYR A 279 4.69 14.36 -1.67
CA TYR A 279 3.63 15.33 -1.48
C TYR A 279 3.06 15.13 -0.08
N LYS A 280 3.45 16.00 0.85
CA LYS A 280 2.97 15.94 2.23
C LYS A 280 1.50 16.30 2.31
N GLY A 281 0.68 15.46 2.92
CA GLY A 281 -0.74 15.69 3.16
C GLY A 281 -0.97 16.88 4.07
N THR A 282 -1.98 17.69 3.76
CA THR A 282 -2.39 18.81 4.62
C THR A 282 -3.66 18.51 5.40
N GLY A 283 -4.35 17.40 5.09
CA GLY A 283 -5.69 17.10 5.59
C GLY A 283 -6.69 18.23 5.30
N ASN A 284 -6.60 18.84 4.11
CA ASN A 284 -7.51 19.88 3.67
C ASN A 284 -7.81 19.70 2.18
N ALA A 285 -9.06 19.36 1.86
CA ALA A 285 -9.51 19.11 0.48
C ALA A 285 -9.23 20.26 -0.50
N ALA A 286 -9.23 21.51 -0.04
CA ALA A 286 -8.99 22.67 -0.90
C ALA A 286 -7.50 22.86 -1.25
N ALA A 287 -6.61 22.32 -0.43
CA ALA A 287 -5.17 22.37 -0.66
C ALA A 287 -4.50 21.07 -0.15
N PRO A 288 -4.78 19.90 -0.76
CA PRO A 288 -4.46 18.59 -0.16
C PRO A 288 -2.98 18.34 0.09
N PHE A 289 -2.10 19.07 -0.60
CA PHE A 289 -0.66 18.88 -0.50
C PHE A 289 0.09 20.17 -0.25
N SER A 290 1.17 20.05 0.53
CA SER A 290 2.24 21.04 0.60
C SER A 290 3.11 20.99 -0.66
N ALA A 291 4.08 21.93 -0.76
CA ALA A 291 5.07 21.90 -1.81
C ALA A 291 5.84 20.56 -1.84
N ARG A 292 5.99 19.97 -3.03
CA ARG A 292 6.66 18.67 -3.19
C ARG A 292 8.12 18.75 -2.77
N THR A 293 8.63 17.66 -2.18
CA THR A 293 10.06 17.50 -1.83
C THR A 293 10.63 16.29 -2.57
N LYS A 294 11.84 16.39 -3.12
CA LYS A 294 12.51 15.23 -3.71
C LYS A 294 13.05 14.34 -2.59
N VAL A 295 12.69 13.06 -2.61
CA VAL A 295 13.01 12.07 -1.56
C VAL A 295 13.80 10.87 -2.07
N GLY A 296 14.07 10.80 -3.38
CA GLY A 296 14.81 9.70 -3.95
C GLY A 296 15.21 9.92 -5.40
N SER A 297 16.09 9.05 -5.91
CA SER A 297 16.51 8.98 -7.32
C SER A 297 16.79 7.52 -7.70
N GLY A 298 16.82 7.22 -9.00
CA GLY A 298 17.10 5.85 -9.48
C GLY A 298 15.92 4.88 -9.36
N PHE A 299 14.70 5.36 -9.05
CA PHE A 299 13.51 4.50 -8.94
C PHE A 299 12.98 4.01 -10.30
N ASN A 300 13.62 4.39 -11.42
CA ASN A 300 13.32 3.88 -12.77
C ASN A 300 13.80 2.43 -12.99
N ILE A 301 14.49 1.83 -12.01
CA ILE A 301 14.79 0.39 -11.97
C ILE A 301 13.55 -0.47 -11.68
N TYR A 302 12.51 0.12 -11.08
CA TYR A 302 11.31 -0.59 -10.67
C TYR A 302 10.24 -0.59 -11.77
N ASN A 303 9.76 -1.78 -12.12
CA ASN A 303 8.61 -1.94 -13.01
C ASN A 303 7.29 -1.72 -12.25
N LYS A 304 7.26 -2.14 -10.98
CA LYS A 304 6.11 -1.99 -10.09
C LYS A 304 6.54 -1.21 -8.86
N LEU A 305 5.70 -0.26 -8.46
CA LEU A 305 5.77 0.47 -7.21
C LEU A 305 4.35 0.54 -6.67
N PHE A 306 4.16 0.13 -5.42
CA PHE A 306 2.87 0.06 -4.75
C PHE A 306 3.05 0.18 -3.24
#